data_AF-A0A4V2Z495-F1
#
_entry.id   AF-A0A4V2Z495-F1
#
_cell.length_a   1.000
_cell.length_b   1.000
_cell.length_c   1.000
_cell.angle_alpha   90.00
_cell.angle_beta   90.00
_cell.angle_gamma   90.00
#
_symmetry.space_group_name_H-M   'P 1'
#
loop_
_entity.id
_entity.type
_entity.pdbx_description
1 polymer ?
#
loop_
_entity_poly.entity_id
_entity_poly.type
_entity_poly.pdbx_seq_one_letter_code
_entity_poly.pdbx_strand_id
1 'polypeptide(L)'
;MPEWVPVPGSVKARLIEAALHHFEQAGYEAATVTELASKAGVTTGSLYHHFGSKLGLYTVVRDDLEKRITDRIEGAAAAVGGTGRAAARAAILVAFDAAVRFGTCRLLGETAPADRPDPVRIALDTTLPRDAGPAAVVLAAAWRAALLEVSAGTPADTVRRALEFTLSD
;
A
#
# COMPACT_ATOMS: atom_id res chain seq x y z
N MET A 1 15.61 -12.26 10.66
CA MET A 1 15.57 -10.95 9.98
C MET A 1 14.82 -11.16 8.67
N PRO A 2 13.78 -10.39 8.34
CA PRO A 2 13.09 -10.61 7.06
C PRO A 2 14.07 -10.30 5.92
N GLU A 3 14.13 -11.23 4.95
CA GLU A 3 15.03 -11.34 3.80
C GLU A 3 15.07 -10.11 2.87
N TRP A 4 14.23 -9.12 3.15
CA TRP A 4 13.88 -8.06 2.21
C TRP A 4 14.51 -6.69 2.52
N VAL A 5 14.96 -6.40 3.75
CA VAL A 5 15.51 -5.06 4.07
C VAL A 5 16.84 -4.88 3.33
N PRO A 6 16.90 -4.05 2.26
CA PRO A 6 18.15 -3.87 1.54
C PRO A 6 19.15 -3.16 2.46
N VAL A 7 20.42 -3.55 2.37
CA VAL A 7 21.49 -2.89 3.15
C VAL A 7 21.43 -1.39 2.88
N PRO A 8 21.36 -0.53 3.92
CA PRO A 8 21.33 0.91 3.74
C PRO A 8 22.46 1.38 2.83
N GLY A 9 22.14 2.22 1.85
CA GLY A 9 23.11 2.71 0.86
C GLY A 9 23.47 1.74 -0.27
N SER A 10 22.99 0.48 -0.26
CA SER A 10 23.17 -0.43 -1.40
C SER A 10 22.45 0.08 -2.65
N VAL A 11 22.90 -0.38 -3.83
CA VAL A 11 22.24 -0.08 -5.11
C VAL A 11 20.76 -0.46 -5.07
N LYS A 12 20.43 -1.63 -4.50
CA LYS A 12 19.04 -2.10 -4.32
C LYS A 12 18.23 -1.13 -3.46
N ALA A 13 18.79 -0.67 -2.33
CA ALA A 13 18.13 0.29 -1.44
C ALA A 13 17.85 1.62 -2.14
N ARG A 14 18.84 2.19 -2.83
CA ARG A 14 18.69 3.47 -3.54
C ARG A 14 17.65 3.40 -4.66
N LEU A 15 17.59 2.28 -5.38
CA LEU A 15 16.57 2.05 -6.40
C LEU A 15 15.16 1.94 -5.81
N ILE A 16 15.01 1.24 -4.69
CA ILE A 16 13.73 1.14 -3.95
C ILE A 16 13.27 2.51 -3.46
N GLU A 17 14.18 3.30 -2.89
CA GLU A 17 13.89 4.65 -2.40
C GLU A 17 13.47 5.59 -3.54
N ALA A 18 14.23 5.62 -4.64
CA ALA A 18 13.91 6.42 -5.81
C ALA A 18 12.56 6.02 -6.43
N ALA A 19 12.26 4.71 -6.47
CA ALA A 19 11.01 4.17 -6.96
C ALA A 19 9.82 4.54 -6.07
N LEU A 20 9.93 4.33 -4.75
CA LEU A 20 8.90 4.71 -3.79
C LEU A 20 8.56 6.20 -3.91
N HIS A 21 9.57 7.06 -3.97
CA HIS A 21 9.36 8.49 -4.14
C HIS A 21 8.68 8.82 -5.47
N HIS A 22 9.12 8.24 -6.59
CA HIS A 22 8.53 8.52 -7.90
C HIS A 22 7.08 8.04 -7.99
N PHE A 23 6.81 6.79 -7.61
CA PHE A 23 5.48 6.19 -7.68
C PHE A 23 4.46 6.91 -6.79
N GLU A 24 4.85 7.38 -5.61
CA GLU A 24 3.94 8.17 -4.78
C GLU A 24 3.61 9.53 -5.41
N GLN A 25 4.58 10.17 -6.07
CA GLN A 25 4.38 11.50 -6.66
C GLN A 25 3.62 11.47 -7.99
N ALA A 26 3.90 10.49 -8.84
CA ALA A 26 3.46 10.51 -10.24
C ALA A 26 2.76 9.21 -10.69
N GLY A 27 2.69 8.19 -9.84
CA GLY A 27 2.14 6.88 -10.20
C GLY A 27 3.11 6.03 -11.03
N TYR A 28 2.73 4.78 -11.28
CA TYR A 28 3.57 3.80 -12.00
C TYR A 28 3.82 4.17 -13.47
N GLU A 29 2.78 4.64 -14.17
CA GLU A 29 2.83 4.86 -15.61
C GLU A 29 3.79 6.00 -16.00
N ALA A 30 3.86 7.06 -15.19
CA ALA A 30 4.72 8.20 -15.43
C ALA A 30 6.22 7.91 -15.24
N ALA A 31 6.58 6.78 -14.61
CA ALA A 31 7.98 6.46 -14.32
C ALA A 31 8.69 5.80 -15.51
N THR A 32 9.93 6.22 -15.77
CA THR A 32 10.84 5.56 -16.73
C THR A 32 12.02 4.90 -16.01
N VAL A 33 12.56 3.81 -16.58
CA VAL A 33 13.75 3.12 -16.03
C VAL A 33 14.94 4.08 -15.94
N THR A 34 15.10 4.96 -16.93
CA THR A 34 16.17 5.95 -16.97
C THR A 34 16.05 6.96 -15.84
N GLU A 35 14.85 7.50 -15.58
CA GLU A 35 14.62 8.43 -14.47
C GLU A 35 14.87 7.77 -13.11
N LEU A 36 14.37 6.54 -12.92
CA LEU A 36 14.54 5.79 -11.68
C LEU A 36 16.02 5.50 -11.39
N ALA A 37 16.77 5.04 -12.40
CA ALA A 37 18.21 4.80 -12.28
C ALA A 37 18.99 6.10 -12.02
N SER A 38 18.66 7.18 -12.74
CA SER A 38 19.27 8.49 -12.56
C SER A 38 19.04 9.04 -11.14
N LYS A 39 17.80 9.03 -10.64
CA LYS A 39 17.46 9.45 -9.28
C LYS A 39 18.17 8.61 -8.21
N ALA A 40 18.37 7.32 -8.46
CA ALA A 40 19.09 6.42 -7.55
C ALA A 40 20.63 6.52 -7.64
N GLY A 41 21.16 7.32 -8.59
CA GLY A 41 22.60 7.46 -8.82
C GLY A 41 23.25 6.16 -9.31
N VAL A 42 22.57 5.42 -10.19
CA VAL A 42 23.03 4.13 -10.74
C VAL A 42 22.76 4.03 -12.23
N THR A 43 23.30 2.99 -12.88
CA THR A 43 23.02 2.74 -14.29
C THR A 43 21.68 2.02 -14.46
N THR A 44 21.07 2.16 -15.64
CA THR A 44 19.88 1.38 -16.00
C THR A 44 20.15 -0.12 -15.96
N GLY A 45 21.37 -0.55 -16.32
CA GLY A 45 21.84 -1.93 -16.20
C GLY A 45 21.77 -2.47 -14.77
N SER A 46 22.06 -1.65 -13.76
CA SER A 46 21.90 -2.04 -12.35
C SER A 46 20.44 -2.30 -11.97
N LEU A 47 19.49 -1.50 -12.48
CA LEU A 47 18.06 -1.75 -12.25
C LEU A 47 17.64 -3.08 -12.87
N TYR A 48 18.00 -3.33 -14.14
CA TYR A 48 17.69 -4.59 -14.81
C TYR A 48 18.33 -5.79 -14.10
N HIS A 49 19.57 -5.65 -13.62
CA HIS A 49 20.26 -6.71 -12.89
C HIS A 49 19.55 -7.09 -11.57
N HIS A 50 19.06 -6.11 -10.82
CA HIS A 50 18.45 -6.36 -9.50
C HIS A 50 16.95 -6.68 -9.56
N PHE A 51 16.23 -6.12 -10.52
CA PHE A 51 14.75 -6.16 -10.53
C PHE A 51 14.18 -6.69 -11.85
N GLY A 52 14.99 -6.89 -12.88
CA GLY A 52 14.56 -7.39 -14.19
C GLY A 52 13.74 -6.40 -15.03
N SER A 53 12.95 -5.52 -14.42
CA SER A 53 12.12 -4.53 -15.12
C SER A 53 11.63 -3.41 -14.19
N LYS A 54 11.01 -2.37 -14.75
CA LYS A 54 10.23 -1.36 -13.99
C LYS A 54 9.13 -2.01 -13.17
N LEU A 55 8.40 -2.97 -13.76
CA LEU A 55 7.35 -3.72 -13.08
C LEU A 55 7.92 -4.53 -11.91
N GLY A 56 9.06 -5.20 -12.12
CA GLY A 56 9.71 -5.97 -11.06
C GLY A 56 10.11 -5.10 -9.87
N LEU A 57 10.64 -3.89 -10.11
CA LEU A 57 10.92 -2.91 -9.06
C LEU A 57 9.64 -2.41 -8.38
N TYR A 58 8.58 -2.11 -9.14
CA TYR A 58 7.29 -1.70 -8.57
C TYR A 58 6.69 -2.78 -7.66
N THR A 59 6.61 -4.02 -8.13
CA THR A 59 6.07 -5.15 -7.37
C THR A 59 6.80 -5.31 -6.05
N VAL A 60 8.13 -5.27 -6.10
CA VAL A 60 9.01 -5.30 -4.93
C VAL A 60 8.65 -4.22 -3.88
N VAL A 61 8.45 -2.97 -4.32
CA VAL A 61 8.14 -1.85 -3.43
C VAL A 61 6.73 -2.03 -2.86
N ARG A 62 5.77 -2.34 -3.73
CA ARG A 62 4.36 -2.45 -3.38
C ARG A 62 4.12 -3.62 -2.42
N ASP A 63 4.74 -4.77 -2.64
CA ASP A 63 4.54 -5.95 -1.81
C ASP A 63 5.06 -5.74 -0.39
N ASP A 64 6.17 -5.01 -0.20
CA ASP A 64 6.65 -4.62 1.13
C ASP A 64 5.66 -3.69 1.84
N LEU A 65 5.11 -2.72 1.12
CA LEU A 65 4.13 -1.78 1.68
C LEU A 65 2.81 -2.47 2.02
N GLU A 66 2.29 -3.30 1.12
CA GLU A 66 1.07 -4.08 1.36
C GLU A 66 1.25 -5.01 2.55
N LYS A 67 2.39 -5.69 2.68
CA LYS A 67 2.68 -6.52 3.86
C LYS A 67 2.60 -5.72 5.16
N ARG A 68 3.23 -4.53 5.19
CA ARG A 68 3.16 -3.64 6.37
C ARG A 68 1.72 -3.24 6.69
N ILE A 69 0.88 -3.03 5.68
CA ILE A 69 -0.53 -2.70 5.87
C ILE A 69 -1.34 -3.91 6.35
N THR A 70 -1.14 -5.10 5.77
CA THR A 70 -1.85 -6.31 6.20
C THR A 70 -1.50 -6.70 7.63
N ASP A 71 -0.24 -6.57 8.04
CA ASP A 71 0.19 -6.79 9.43
C ASP A 71 -0.58 -5.87 10.42
N ARG A 72 -0.88 -4.64 9.98
CA ARG A 72 -1.64 -3.65 10.77
C ARG A 72 -3.12 -3.94 10.81
N ILE A 73 -3.69 -4.40 9.70
CA ILE A 73 -5.07 -4.89 9.61
C ILE A 73 -5.27 -6.02 10.61
N GLU A 74 -4.40 -7.04 10.57
CA GLU A 74 -4.46 -8.21 11.44
C GLU A 74 -4.32 -7.81 12.91
N GLY A 75 -3.32 -6.98 13.25
CA GLY A 75 -3.10 -6.51 14.61
C GLY A 75 -4.27 -5.67 15.16
N ALA A 76 -4.84 -4.78 14.35
CA ALA A 76 -5.97 -3.94 14.75
C ALA A 76 -7.25 -4.76 14.95
N ALA A 77 -7.52 -5.70 14.05
CA ALA A 77 -8.67 -6.60 14.16
C ALA A 77 -8.55 -7.48 15.41
N ALA A 78 -7.39 -8.10 15.65
CA ALA A 78 -7.15 -8.96 16.81
C ALA A 78 -7.37 -8.21 18.14
N ALA A 79 -6.97 -6.94 18.22
CA ALA A 79 -7.15 -6.11 19.42
C ALA A 79 -8.62 -5.87 19.82
N VAL A 80 -9.57 -6.09 18.91
CA VAL A 80 -11.01 -5.87 19.13
C VAL A 80 -11.87 -7.12 18.89
N GLY A 81 -11.27 -8.32 19.03
CA GLY A 81 -11.99 -9.60 18.94
C GLY A 81 -11.87 -10.34 17.61
N GLY A 82 -11.04 -9.85 16.69
CA GLY A 82 -10.63 -10.54 15.47
C GLY A 82 -11.63 -10.49 14.32
N THR A 83 -12.93 -10.57 14.60
CA THR A 83 -13.97 -10.61 13.55
C THR A 83 -15.17 -9.73 13.89
N GLY A 84 -15.90 -9.30 12.86
CA GLY A 84 -17.12 -8.51 12.98
C GLY A 84 -16.90 -7.02 12.66
N ARG A 85 -17.96 -6.23 12.80
CA ARG A 85 -17.97 -4.81 12.38
C ARG A 85 -16.89 -3.98 13.09
N ALA A 86 -16.70 -4.20 14.40
CA ALA A 86 -15.66 -3.51 15.16
C ALA A 86 -14.24 -3.84 14.64
N ALA A 87 -13.98 -5.11 14.31
CA ALA A 87 -12.70 -5.56 13.74
C ALA A 87 -12.45 -4.96 12.36
N ALA A 88 -13.44 -5.02 11.46
CA ALA A 88 -13.34 -4.41 10.13
C ALA A 88 -13.11 -2.89 10.21
N ARG A 89 -13.84 -2.19 11.11
CA ARG A 89 -13.66 -0.76 11.33
C ARG A 89 -12.25 -0.43 11.83
N ALA A 90 -11.77 -1.14 12.85
CA ALA A 90 -10.41 -0.95 13.38
C ALA A 90 -9.35 -1.20 12.31
N ALA A 91 -9.47 -2.30 11.56
CA ALA A 91 -8.58 -2.66 10.48
C ALA A 91 -8.44 -1.56 9.42
N ILE A 92 -9.57 -1.04 8.91
CA ILE A 92 -9.56 -0.01 7.85
C ILE A 92 -8.94 1.29 8.34
N LEU A 93 -9.32 1.75 9.53
CA LEU A 93 -8.83 3.02 10.06
C LEU A 93 -7.33 2.95 10.37
N VAL A 94 -6.85 1.85 10.95
CA VAL A 94 -5.43 1.67 11.22
C VAL A 94 -4.62 1.50 9.93
N ALA A 95 -5.16 0.78 8.94
CA ALA A 95 -4.54 0.67 7.62
C ALA A 95 -4.42 2.04 6.93
N PHE A 96 -5.48 2.86 6.98
CA PHE A 96 -5.50 4.21 6.45
C PHE A 96 -4.45 5.10 7.16
N ASP A 97 -4.50 5.15 8.49
CA ASP A 97 -3.58 5.97 9.30
C ASP A 97 -2.11 5.59 9.05
N ALA A 98 -1.84 4.30 8.80
CA ALA A 98 -0.52 3.83 8.47
C ALA A 98 -0.05 4.22 7.06
N ALA A 99 -0.91 4.06 6.04
CA ALA A 99 -0.58 4.46 4.67
C ALA A 99 -0.31 5.97 4.57
N VAL A 100 -1.10 6.79 5.28
CA VAL A 100 -0.87 8.24 5.39
C VAL A 100 0.48 8.52 6.07
N ARG A 101 0.76 7.87 7.21
CA ARG A 101 2.02 8.05 7.95
C ARG A 101 3.24 7.65 7.12
N PHE A 102 3.11 6.64 6.27
CA PHE A 102 4.19 6.19 5.40
C PHE A 102 4.34 7.03 4.12
N GLY A 103 3.37 7.89 3.81
CA GLY A 103 3.36 8.64 2.56
C GLY A 103 3.25 7.70 1.36
N THR A 104 2.33 6.75 1.42
CA THR A 104 2.14 5.73 0.36
C THR A 104 0.69 5.70 -0.15
N CYS A 105 0.03 6.86 -0.13
CA CYS A 105 -1.37 6.99 -0.43
C CYS A 105 -1.66 6.73 -1.91
N ARG A 106 -0.92 7.36 -2.82
CA ARG A 106 -1.10 7.12 -4.26
C ARG A 106 -0.72 5.68 -4.60
N LEU A 107 0.45 5.23 -4.14
CA LEU A 107 0.98 3.92 -4.51
C LEU A 107 0.02 2.78 -4.14
N LEU A 108 -0.55 2.81 -2.94
CA LEU A 108 -1.48 1.76 -2.46
C LEU A 108 -2.94 2.00 -2.89
N GLY A 109 -3.31 3.26 -3.13
CA GLY A 109 -4.64 3.63 -3.63
C GLY A 109 -4.86 3.27 -5.10
N GLU A 110 -3.82 3.37 -5.92
CA GLU A 110 -3.86 2.94 -7.32
C GLU A 110 -3.93 1.41 -7.43
N THR A 111 -4.64 0.93 -8.46
CA THR A 111 -4.63 -0.49 -8.84
C THR A 111 -3.24 -0.89 -9.32
N ALA A 112 -2.76 -2.06 -8.92
CA ALA A 112 -1.50 -2.58 -9.43
C ALA A 112 -1.59 -2.77 -10.96
N PRO A 113 -0.51 -2.51 -11.72
CA PRO A 113 -0.49 -2.64 -13.18
C PRO A 113 -0.54 -4.10 -13.68
N ALA A 114 -0.58 -5.07 -12.77
CA ALA A 114 -0.68 -6.50 -13.06
C ALA A 114 -1.91 -7.09 -12.38
N ASP A 115 -2.60 -8.01 -13.06
CA ASP A 115 -3.66 -8.80 -12.46
C ASP A 115 -3.06 -9.76 -11.42
N ARG A 116 -3.30 -9.45 -10.15
CA ARG A 116 -2.79 -10.21 -9.00
C ARG A 116 -3.79 -10.20 -7.86
N PRO A 117 -3.73 -11.20 -6.96
CA PRO A 117 -4.52 -11.16 -5.73
C PRO A 117 -4.25 -9.87 -4.95
N ASP A 118 -5.31 -9.32 -4.36
CA ASP A 118 -5.29 -8.12 -3.54
C ASP A 118 -5.08 -8.51 -2.06
N PRO A 119 -3.89 -8.28 -1.47
CA PRO A 119 -3.59 -8.71 -0.11
C PRO A 119 -4.39 -7.92 0.93
N VAL A 120 -4.71 -6.64 0.66
CA VAL A 120 -5.51 -5.82 1.56
C VAL A 120 -6.93 -6.33 1.62
N ARG A 121 -7.53 -6.67 0.47
CA ARG A 121 -8.85 -7.32 0.44
C ARG A 121 -8.83 -8.66 1.17
N ILE A 122 -7.81 -9.49 0.93
CA ILE A 122 -7.68 -10.80 1.59
C ILE A 122 -7.57 -10.62 3.12
N ALA A 123 -6.75 -9.69 3.60
CA ALA A 123 -6.61 -9.42 5.02
C ALA A 123 -7.92 -8.90 5.63
N LEU A 124 -8.63 -7.99 4.94
CA LEU A 124 -9.94 -7.51 5.39
C LEU A 124 -10.99 -8.61 5.47
N ASP A 125 -10.98 -9.57 4.53
CA ASP A 125 -11.89 -10.73 4.54
C ASP A 125 -11.76 -11.55 5.84
N THR A 126 -10.54 -11.67 6.39
CA THR A 126 -10.32 -12.37 7.67
C THR A 126 -10.96 -11.67 8.87
N THR A 127 -11.27 -10.38 8.75
CA THR A 127 -11.92 -9.58 9.80
C THR A 127 -13.45 -9.68 9.75
N LEU A 128 -14.00 -10.35 8.74
CA LEU A 128 -15.43 -10.39 8.47
C LEU A 128 -16.04 -11.76 8.84
N PRO A 129 -17.36 -11.80 9.12
CA PRO A 129 -18.10 -13.06 9.16
C PRO A 129 -18.00 -13.81 7.83
N ARG A 130 -18.07 -15.15 7.86
CA ARG A 130 -17.88 -16.03 6.68
C ARG A 130 -18.85 -15.76 5.53
N ASP A 131 -20.01 -15.21 5.81
CA ASP A 131 -21.07 -14.90 4.85
C ASP A 131 -20.99 -13.45 4.31
N ALA A 132 -20.03 -12.65 4.76
CA ALA A 132 -19.86 -11.25 4.37
C ALA A 132 -18.78 -11.01 3.30
N GLY A 133 -18.43 -12.02 2.50
CA GLY A 133 -17.35 -11.94 1.50
C GLY A 133 -17.38 -10.71 0.56
N PRO A 134 -18.55 -10.29 0.03
CA PRO A 134 -18.62 -9.06 -0.78
C PRO A 134 -18.19 -7.79 -0.03
N ALA A 135 -18.33 -7.74 1.30
CA ALA A 135 -17.94 -6.59 2.08
C ALA A 135 -16.41 -6.37 2.05
N ALA A 136 -15.60 -7.43 1.96
CA ALA A 136 -14.14 -7.28 1.82
C ALA A 136 -13.77 -6.48 0.57
N VAL A 137 -14.47 -6.71 -0.55
CA VAL A 137 -14.28 -5.98 -1.81
C VAL A 137 -14.65 -4.50 -1.63
N VAL A 138 -15.80 -4.23 -1.03
CA VAL A 138 -16.29 -2.86 -0.81
C VAL A 138 -15.37 -2.09 0.12
N LEU A 139 -14.93 -2.70 1.22
CA LEU A 139 -14.06 -2.07 2.21
C LEU A 139 -12.66 -1.80 1.63
N ALA A 140 -12.09 -2.74 0.86
CA ALA A 140 -10.82 -2.52 0.17
C ALA A 140 -10.91 -1.39 -0.87
N ALA A 141 -12.02 -1.31 -1.61
CA ALA A 141 -12.26 -0.23 -2.57
C ALA A 141 -12.43 1.13 -1.87
N ALA A 142 -13.19 1.19 -0.78
CA ALA A 142 -13.38 2.40 0.03
C ALA A 142 -12.06 2.88 0.64
N TRP A 143 -11.24 1.97 1.16
CA TRP A 143 -9.91 2.28 1.68
C TRP A 143 -9.00 2.87 0.60
N ARG A 144 -8.97 2.28 -0.60
CA ARG A 144 -8.19 2.82 -1.73
C ARG A 144 -8.67 4.20 -2.18
N ALA A 145 -9.98 4.38 -2.31
CA ALA A 145 -10.57 5.65 -2.67
C ALA A 145 -10.18 6.75 -1.68
N ALA A 146 -10.21 6.45 -0.37
CA ALA A 146 -9.76 7.36 0.67
C ALA A 146 -8.27 7.73 0.53
N LEU A 147 -7.39 6.77 0.22
CA LEU A 147 -5.98 7.10 -0.02
C LEU A 147 -5.80 8.01 -1.24
N LEU A 148 -6.55 7.76 -2.31
CA LEU A 148 -6.49 8.59 -3.51
C LEU A 148 -6.95 10.03 -3.24
N GLU A 149 -7.98 10.23 -2.42
CA GLU A 149 -8.41 11.56 -1.96
C GLU A 149 -7.29 12.30 -1.22
N VAL A 150 -6.56 11.62 -0.33
CA VAL A 150 -5.40 12.22 0.33
C VAL A 150 -4.31 12.57 -0.68
N SER A 151 -4.04 11.67 -1.63
CA SER A 151 -3.04 11.92 -2.69
C SER A 151 -3.41 13.06 -3.65
N ALA A 152 -4.71 13.39 -3.74
CA ALA A 152 -5.23 14.50 -4.52
C ALA A 152 -5.21 15.84 -3.76
N GLY A 153 -4.81 15.83 -2.48
CA GLY A 153 -4.64 17.03 -1.66
C GLY A 153 -5.69 17.23 -0.58
N THR A 154 -6.67 16.33 -0.43
CA THR A 154 -7.64 16.40 0.66
C THR A 154 -6.95 16.12 2.00
N PRO A 155 -7.12 16.97 3.05
CA PRO A 155 -6.48 16.73 4.35
C PRO A 155 -6.84 15.37 4.93
N ALA A 156 -5.83 14.63 5.40
CA ALA A 156 -6.00 13.26 5.90
C ALA A 156 -7.05 13.15 7.03
N ASP A 157 -7.10 14.12 7.95
CA ASP A 157 -8.10 14.13 9.02
C ASP A 157 -9.54 14.25 8.50
N THR A 158 -9.73 14.95 7.38
CA THR A 158 -11.05 15.07 6.73
C THR A 158 -11.46 13.75 6.12
N VAL A 159 -10.56 13.10 5.37
CA VAL A 159 -10.82 11.78 4.78
C VAL A 159 -11.03 10.72 5.85
N ARG A 160 -10.24 10.75 6.92
CA ARG A 160 -10.37 9.85 8.07
C ARG A 160 -11.75 9.94 8.71
N ARG A 161 -12.24 11.15 8.97
CA ARG A 161 -13.60 11.38 9.49
C ARG A 161 -14.67 10.87 8.53
N ALA A 162 -14.48 11.04 7.22
CA ALA A 162 -15.41 10.50 6.22
C ALA A 162 -15.46 8.96 6.27
N LEU A 163 -14.31 8.30 6.37
CA LEU A 163 -14.24 6.84 6.57
C LEU A 163 -14.94 6.42 7.86
N GLU A 164 -14.72 7.12 8.97
CA GLU A 164 -15.40 6.84 10.24
C GLU A 164 -16.92 6.96 10.13
N PHE A 165 -17.40 8.00 9.45
CA PHE A 165 -18.82 8.19 9.17
C PHE A 165 -19.39 7.03 8.35
N THR A 166 -18.71 6.59 7.28
CA THR A 166 -19.16 5.47 6.43
C THR A 166 -19.16 4.12 7.17
N LEU A 167 -18.28 3.95 8.15
CA LEU A 167 -18.14 2.73 8.94
C LEU A 167 -18.98 2.75 10.24
N SER A 168 -19.80 3.78 10.44
CA SER A 168 -20.71 3.90 11.59
C SER A 168 -21.95 3.03 11.42
N ASP A 169 -22.62 2.72 12.54
CA ASP A 169 -23.84 1.90 12.58
C ASP A 169 -25.08 2.57 11.98
#